data_AF-A0A3N5X1M8-F1
#
_entry.id   AF-A0A3N5X1M8-F1
#
_cell.length_a   1.000
_cell.length_b   1.000
_cell.length_c   1.000
_cell.angle_alpha   90.00
_cell.angle_beta   90.00
_cell.angle_gamma   90.00
#
_symmetry.space_group_name_H-M   'P 1'
#
loop_
_entity.id
_entity.type
_entity.pdbx_description
1 polymer ?
#
loop_
_entity_poly.entity_id
_entity_poly.type
_entity_poly.pdbx_seq_one_letter_code
_entity_poly.pdbx_strand_id
1 'polypeptide(L)'
;MEHHNRMMESGLPAPETASSQTAARARVRLDWLWDLLIIGVLLVGVYFRFVGLNWDQDQHLHPDERFLTMVETSISPVKNLAQYFDTQESTLNPHNRGYGFYVYGTLPLFMVRYAGEWLSQTGYDEINLVGRQLSALMDLGTVLVVYLIAARLYRNRRLSLLAAALAAFSVLPIQLSHFFTVDTFTNFFGMLALYFAVRLLPMGAGAFPTQPAGANQPTDGLADGPADEQGDKPAVKPGEDPLTYW
;
A
#
# COMPACT_ATOMS: atom_id res chain seq x y z
N MET A 1 48.20 -78.42 3.95
CA MET A 1 48.41 -77.40 5.00
C MET A 1 49.21 -76.27 4.36
N GLU A 2 48.72 -75.03 4.53
CA GLU A 2 49.44 -73.75 4.36
C GLU A 2 49.82 -73.31 2.93
N HIS A 3 49.71 -72.05 2.50
CA HIS A 3 49.16 -70.82 3.08
C HIS A 3 48.89 -69.90 1.86
N HIS A 4 47.66 -69.44 1.64
CA HIS A 4 47.36 -68.37 0.67
C HIS A 4 47.00 -67.10 1.44
N ASN A 5 47.95 -66.18 1.50
CA ASN A 5 47.80 -64.86 2.09
C ASN A 5 47.37 -63.90 0.97
N ARG A 6 46.15 -63.36 1.03
CA ARG A 6 45.76 -62.21 0.22
C ARG A 6 44.99 -61.22 1.08
N MET A 7 45.61 -60.06 1.21
CA MET A 7 45.26 -58.94 2.07
C MET A 7 43.85 -58.43 1.78
N MET A 8 43.07 -58.22 2.84
CA MET A 8 41.90 -57.35 2.79
C MET A 8 42.37 -55.90 2.93
N GLU A 9 42.18 -55.11 1.88
CA GLU A 9 42.25 -53.65 1.96
C GLU A 9 41.11 -53.16 2.85
N SER A 10 41.44 -52.77 4.08
CA SER A 10 40.54 -52.02 4.94
C SER A 10 40.46 -50.58 4.42
N GLY A 11 39.39 -50.26 3.72
CA GLY A 11 39.06 -48.88 3.35
C GLY A 11 38.88 -48.01 4.59
N LEU A 12 39.83 -47.11 4.84
CA LEU A 12 39.62 -45.98 5.74
C LEU A 12 38.66 -44.98 5.07
N PRO A 13 37.55 -44.58 5.70
CA PRO A 13 36.76 -43.46 5.20
C PRO A 13 37.56 -42.15 5.38
N ALA A 14 37.68 -41.38 4.30
CA ALA A 14 38.30 -40.05 4.31
C ALA A 14 37.55 -39.08 5.24
N PRO A 15 38.24 -38.27 6.07
CA PRO A 15 37.61 -37.30 6.94
C PRO A 15 37.46 -35.95 6.22
N GLU A 16 36.59 -35.86 5.21
CA GLU A 16 36.34 -34.58 4.54
C GLU A 16 34.86 -34.37 4.27
N THR A 17 34.16 -33.78 5.24
CA THR A 17 33.00 -32.89 4.99
C THR A 17 32.61 -32.06 6.23
N ALA A 18 33.53 -31.81 7.17
CA ALA A 18 33.26 -30.90 8.30
C ALA A 18 33.36 -29.40 7.92
N SER A 19 33.98 -29.06 6.78
CA SER A 19 34.23 -27.67 6.37
C SER A 19 33.03 -26.96 5.74
N SER A 20 32.04 -27.70 5.21
CA SER A 20 30.85 -27.10 4.57
C SER A 20 29.79 -26.65 5.58
N GLN A 21 29.81 -27.16 6.81
CA GLN A 21 28.81 -26.84 7.83
C GLN A 21 29.13 -25.56 8.63
N THR A 22 30.39 -25.13 8.65
CA THR A 22 30.82 -23.95 9.43
C THR A 22 30.47 -22.62 8.76
N ALA A 23 30.42 -22.58 7.42
CA ALA A 23 30.02 -21.37 6.66
C ALA A 23 28.51 -21.07 6.74
N ALA A 24 27.69 -22.06 7.11
CA ALA A 24 26.24 -21.90 7.21
C ALA A 24 25.76 -21.22 8.51
N ARG A 25 26.66 -20.98 9.49
CA ARG A 25 26.28 -20.62 10.87
C ARG A 25 26.48 -19.16 11.28
N ALA A 26 26.83 -18.24 10.38
CA ALA A 26 27.05 -16.82 10.72
C ALA A 26 26.16 -15.81 9.96
N ARG A 27 25.09 -16.25 9.28
CA ARG A 27 24.00 -15.34 8.90
C ARG A 27 23.06 -15.20 10.09
N VAL A 28 23.50 -14.50 11.14
CA VAL A 28 22.56 -13.87 12.07
C VAL A 28 21.70 -12.99 11.18
N ARG A 29 20.44 -13.39 10.97
CA ARG A 29 19.56 -12.68 10.06
C ARG A 29 19.44 -11.25 10.56
N LEU A 30 20.00 -10.29 9.82
CA LEU A 30 19.87 -8.85 10.04
C LEU A 30 18.41 -8.36 9.83
N ASP A 31 17.43 -9.23 10.03
CA ASP A 31 16.02 -8.97 9.83
C ASP A 31 15.53 -7.87 10.77
N TRP A 32 15.94 -7.95 12.04
CA TRP A 32 15.68 -6.95 13.06
C TRP A 32 16.22 -5.56 12.70
N LEU A 33 17.32 -5.47 11.94
CA LEU A 33 17.86 -4.18 11.50
C LEU A 33 16.90 -3.50 10.52
N TRP A 34 16.28 -4.25 9.61
CA TRP A 34 15.28 -3.70 8.69
C TRP A 34 14.03 -3.21 9.44
N ASP A 35 13.61 -3.95 10.47
CA ASP A 35 12.51 -3.55 11.33
C ASP A 35 12.83 -2.27 12.11
N LEU A 36 14.05 -2.14 12.65
CA LEU A 36 14.50 -0.89 13.28
C LEU A 36 14.59 0.28 12.29
N LEU A 37 15.01 0.03 11.05
CA LEU A 37 15.11 1.08 10.05
C LEU A 37 13.72 1.60 9.65
N ILE A 38 12.71 0.73 9.48
CA ILE A 38 11.35 1.21 9.20
C ILE A 38 10.77 1.95 10.40
N ILE A 39 11.04 1.49 11.63
CA ILE A 39 10.67 2.23 12.85
C ILE A 39 11.33 3.61 12.85
N GLY A 40 12.62 3.70 12.51
CA GLY A 40 13.34 4.97 12.40
C GLY A 40 12.71 5.91 11.36
N VAL A 41 12.34 5.40 10.19
CA VAL A 41 11.64 6.18 9.15
C VAL A 41 10.28 6.68 9.67
N LEU A 42 9.51 5.84 10.35
CA LEU A 42 8.23 6.22 10.92
C LEU A 42 8.39 7.27 12.03
N LEU A 43 9.40 7.15 12.89
CA LEU A 43 9.68 8.15 13.93
C LEU A 43 10.06 9.52 13.35
N VAL A 44 10.86 9.53 12.28
CA VAL A 44 11.16 10.77 11.55
C VAL A 44 9.89 11.32 10.87
N GLY A 45 9.07 10.43 10.30
CA GLY A 45 7.77 10.78 9.73
C GLY A 45 6.83 11.40 10.77
N VAL A 46 6.79 10.86 11.99
CA VAL A 46 6.07 11.43 13.14
C VAL A 46 6.60 12.81 13.45
N TYR A 47 7.92 12.95 13.63
CA TYR A 47 8.51 14.25 13.95
C TYR A 47 8.07 15.33 12.95
N PHE A 48 8.20 15.07 11.65
CA PHE A 48 7.85 16.07 10.64
C PHE A 48 6.36 16.39 10.55
N ARG A 49 5.45 15.46 10.86
CA ARG A 49 3.99 15.67 10.72
C ARG A 49 3.34 16.29 11.96
N PHE A 50 3.98 16.15 13.12
CA PHE A 50 3.44 16.57 14.41
C PHE A 50 4.20 17.76 15.03
N VAL A 51 5.35 18.15 14.48
CA VAL A 51 6.07 19.34 14.96
C VAL A 51 5.28 20.59 14.61
N GLY A 52 5.07 21.48 15.59
CA GLY A 52 4.39 22.75 15.33
C GLY A 52 2.94 22.57 14.85
N LEU A 53 2.14 21.70 15.49
CA LEU A 53 0.73 21.53 15.14
C LEU A 53 -0.06 22.85 15.10
N ASN A 54 0.29 23.83 15.94
CA ASN A 54 -0.25 25.20 15.88
C ASN A 54 0.73 26.17 15.18
N TRP A 55 1.24 25.80 14.01
CA TRP A 55 2.22 26.60 13.26
C TRP A 55 1.66 27.94 12.77
N ASP A 56 0.35 28.01 12.54
CA ASP A 56 -0.35 29.20 12.08
C ASP A 56 -0.88 30.07 13.22
N GLN A 57 -0.62 29.75 14.49
CA GLN A 57 -0.97 30.57 15.66
C GLN A 57 -2.46 30.99 15.66
N ASP A 58 -3.34 30.01 15.47
CA ASP A 58 -4.80 30.17 15.47
C ASP A 58 -5.31 31.19 14.41
N GLN A 59 -4.53 31.44 13.34
CA GLN A 59 -4.96 32.31 12.25
C GLN A 59 -5.95 31.64 11.28
N HIS A 60 -6.06 30.31 11.29
CA HIS A 60 -7.04 29.53 10.52
C HIS A 60 -7.01 29.86 9.01
N LEU A 61 -5.81 29.87 8.44
CA LEU A 61 -5.55 30.37 7.10
C LEU A 61 -6.12 29.48 5.99
N HIS A 62 -6.23 28.18 6.23
CA HIS A 62 -6.69 27.24 5.21
C HIS A 62 -8.22 27.23 5.14
N PRO A 63 -8.81 27.51 3.97
CA PRO A 63 -10.26 27.68 3.85
C PRO A 63 -11.04 26.41 4.21
N ASP A 64 -10.57 25.24 3.79
CA ASP A 64 -11.26 23.96 4.08
C ASP A 64 -11.17 23.59 5.56
N GLU A 65 -9.99 23.71 6.19
CA GLU A 65 -9.83 23.51 7.64
C GLU A 65 -10.73 24.45 8.43
N ARG A 66 -10.75 25.74 8.07
CA ARG A 66 -11.62 26.71 8.72
C ARG A 66 -13.08 26.30 8.58
N PHE A 67 -13.48 25.83 7.41
CA PHE A 67 -14.83 25.32 7.18
C PHE A 67 -15.15 24.09 8.03
N LEU A 68 -14.28 23.08 8.04
CA LEU A 68 -14.46 21.88 8.86
C LEU A 68 -14.48 22.22 10.35
N THR A 69 -13.65 23.15 10.82
CA THR A 69 -13.61 23.62 12.21
C THR A 69 -14.93 24.27 12.62
N MET A 70 -15.51 25.12 11.75
CA MET A 70 -16.83 25.71 11.96
C MET A 70 -17.93 24.63 12.07
N VAL A 71 -17.90 23.64 11.17
CA VAL A 71 -18.87 22.53 11.18
C VAL A 71 -18.72 21.69 12.45
N GLU A 72 -17.50 21.28 12.78
CA GLU A 72 -17.15 20.50 13.97
C GLU A 72 -17.63 21.15 15.27
N THR A 73 -17.42 22.47 15.39
CA THR A 73 -17.85 23.24 16.57
C THR A 73 -19.38 23.29 16.69
N SER A 74 -20.10 23.18 15.56
CA SER A 74 -21.56 23.28 15.52
C SER A 74 -22.30 21.96 15.75
N ILE A 75 -21.68 20.82 15.41
CA ILE A 75 -22.29 19.49 15.58
C ILE A 75 -22.04 18.97 17.00
N SER A 76 -22.80 17.96 17.41
CA SER A 76 -22.61 17.31 18.71
C SER A 76 -22.96 15.82 18.63
N PRO A 77 -22.36 14.98 19.49
CA PRO A 77 -22.69 13.57 19.58
C PRO A 77 -24.19 13.34 19.78
N VAL A 78 -24.71 12.29 19.17
CA VAL A 78 -26.08 11.82 19.37
C VAL A 78 -26.20 11.08 20.70
N LYS A 79 -27.38 11.10 21.32
CA LYS A 79 -27.62 10.39 22.59
C LYS A 79 -27.73 8.88 22.40
N ASN A 80 -28.12 8.44 21.20
CA ASN A 80 -28.30 7.04 20.85
C ASN A 80 -28.19 6.84 19.33
N LEU A 81 -28.06 5.58 18.92
CA LEU A 81 -27.87 5.21 17.52
C LEU A 81 -29.09 5.54 16.64
N ALA A 82 -30.32 5.56 17.18
CA ALA A 82 -31.50 5.88 16.40
C ALA A 82 -31.48 7.33 15.91
N GLN A 83 -31.02 8.27 16.74
CA GLN A 83 -30.85 9.68 16.36
C GLN A 83 -29.82 9.88 15.25
N TYR A 84 -28.81 9.01 15.15
CA TYR A 84 -27.86 9.07 14.03
C TYR A 84 -28.55 8.79 12.68
N PHE A 85 -29.46 7.82 12.66
CA PHE A 85 -30.21 7.44 11.45
C PHE A 85 -31.41 8.35 11.16
N ASP A 86 -31.75 9.27 12.04
CA ASP A 86 -32.73 10.33 11.78
C ASP A 86 -32.07 11.50 11.07
N THR A 87 -32.03 11.46 9.73
CA THR A 87 -31.38 12.49 8.92
C THR A 87 -31.93 13.89 9.18
N GLN A 88 -33.21 14.05 9.53
CA GLN A 88 -33.85 15.35 9.70
C GLN A 88 -33.47 16.02 11.04
N GLU A 89 -33.28 15.22 12.08
CA GLU A 89 -33.06 15.74 13.44
C GLU A 89 -31.65 15.44 13.99
N SER A 90 -30.84 14.64 13.30
CA SER A 90 -29.51 14.22 13.77
C SER A 90 -28.63 15.43 14.06
N THR A 91 -28.12 15.48 15.30
CA THR A 91 -27.19 16.50 15.78
C THR A 91 -25.82 16.43 15.12
N LEU A 92 -25.51 15.29 14.47
CA LEU A 92 -24.29 15.01 13.73
C LEU A 92 -24.38 15.38 12.25
N ASN A 93 -25.57 15.72 11.74
CA ASN A 93 -25.74 16.13 10.34
C ASN A 93 -25.43 17.63 10.20
N PRO A 94 -24.37 18.03 9.45
CA PRO A 94 -24.04 19.44 9.25
C PRO A 94 -25.17 20.27 8.63
N HIS A 95 -26.02 19.65 7.81
CA HIS A 95 -27.16 20.32 7.17
C HIS A 95 -28.17 20.84 8.20
N ASN A 96 -28.33 20.13 9.32
CA ASN A 96 -29.21 20.52 10.44
C ASN A 96 -28.57 21.60 11.34
N ARG A 97 -27.32 21.97 11.08
CA ARG A 97 -26.56 23.01 11.81
C ARG A 97 -26.28 24.26 10.97
N GLY A 98 -26.97 24.41 9.84
CA GLY A 98 -26.80 25.57 8.94
C GLY A 98 -25.69 25.41 7.91
N TYR A 99 -25.07 24.23 7.82
CA TYR A 99 -24.04 23.91 6.82
C TYR A 99 -24.61 23.07 5.68
N GLY A 100 -25.63 23.61 5.00
CA GLY A 100 -26.35 22.93 3.91
C GLY A 100 -25.53 22.63 2.65
N PHE A 101 -24.31 23.16 2.56
CA PHE A 101 -23.37 22.91 1.46
C PHE A 101 -22.24 21.94 1.84
N TYR A 102 -22.35 21.24 2.98
CA TYR A 102 -21.35 20.27 3.38
C TYR A 102 -21.31 19.08 2.42
N VAL A 103 -20.26 18.99 1.60
CA VAL A 103 -20.10 17.98 0.55
C VAL A 103 -19.02 16.94 0.83
N TYR A 104 -18.33 17.06 1.97
CA TYR A 104 -17.25 16.15 2.33
C TYR A 104 -17.78 14.84 2.92
N GLY A 105 -16.91 13.84 3.00
CA GLY A 105 -17.23 12.60 3.74
C GLY A 105 -17.49 12.89 5.22
N THR A 106 -18.41 12.15 5.82
CA THR A 106 -18.75 12.30 7.25
C THR A 106 -17.84 11.49 8.18
N LEU A 107 -17.09 10.51 7.66
CA LEU A 107 -16.17 9.72 8.47
C LEU A 107 -15.06 10.56 9.14
N PRO A 108 -14.29 11.42 8.42
CA PRO A 108 -13.30 12.29 9.05
C PRO A 108 -13.91 13.21 10.11
N LEU A 109 -15.08 13.77 9.81
CA LEU A 109 -15.85 14.62 10.72
C LEU A 109 -16.25 13.87 12.00
N PHE A 110 -16.75 12.64 11.91
CA PHE A 110 -17.10 11.90 13.12
C PHE A 110 -15.87 11.52 13.92
N MET A 111 -14.78 11.11 13.25
CA MET A 111 -13.54 10.77 13.94
C MET A 111 -13.00 11.95 14.75
N VAL A 112 -12.95 13.14 14.16
CA VAL A 112 -12.46 14.35 14.84
C VAL A 112 -13.44 14.79 15.93
N ARG A 113 -14.76 14.81 15.66
CA ARG A 113 -15.74 15.16 16.69
C ARG A 113 -15.62 14.32 17.95
N TYR A 114 -15.62 12.99 17.80
CA TYR A 114 -15.55 12.09 18.94
C TYR A 114 -14.18 12.11 19.63
N ALA A 115 -13.09 12.35 18.89
CA ALA A 115 -11.77 12.57 19.49
C ALA A 115 -11.74 13.86 20.31
N GLY A 116 -12.30 14.95 19.80
CA GLY A 116 -12.42 16.23 20.51
C GLY A 116 -13.26 16.12 21.77
N GLU A 117 -14.38 15.40 21.73
CA GLU A 117 -15.19 15.10 22.92
C GLU A 117 -14.42 14.33 23.99
N TRP A 118 -13.69 13.30 23.57
CA TRP A 118 -12.88 12.50 24.49
C TRP A 118 -11.75 13.32 25.14
N LEU A 119 -11.15 14.23 24.38
CA LEU A 119 -10.09 15.13 24.85
C LEU A 119 -10.63 16.39 25.55
N SER A 120 -11.96 16.60 25.57
CA SER A 120 -12.59 17.85 26.00
C SER A 120 -12.06 19.09 25.25
N GLN A 121 -11.73 18.92 23.97
CA GLN A 121 -11.17 19.91 23.05
C GLN A 121 -12.14 20.12 21.89
N THR A 122 -13.27 20.77 22.16
CA THR A 122 -14.35 20.98 21.18
C THR A 122 -14.56 22.45 20.83
N GLY A 123 -13.80 23.35 21.45
CA GLY A 123 -13.77 24.76 21.10
C GLY A 123 -13.20 24.98 19.70
N TYR A 124 -13.49 26.14 19.12
CA TYR A 124 -13.10 26.48 17.75
C TYR A 124 -11.57 26.41 17.54
N ASP A 125 -10.78 26.98 18.47
CA ASP A 125 -9.30 26.96 18.42
C ASP A 125 -8.68 25.65 18.95
N GLU A 126 -9.52 24.69 19.37
CA GLU A 126 -9.06 23.42 19.95
C GLU A 126 -9.31 22.24 18.99
N ILE A 127 -10.51 22.19 18.40
CA ILE A 127 -10.96 21.06 17.59
C ILE A 127 -10.20 20.98 16.26
N ASN A 128 -9.75 22.11 15.73
CA ASN A 128 -8.84 22.16 14.57
C ASN A 128 -7.52 21.45 14.87
N LEU A 129 -6.94 21.62 16.06
CA LEU A 129 -5.69 20.97 16.47
C LEU A 129 -5.87 19.45 16.62
N VAL A 130 -7.00 19.00 17.15
CA VAL A 130 -7.38 17.58 17.14
C VAL A 130 -7.48 17.06 15.71
N GLY A 131 -8.13 17.83 14.83
CA GLY A 131 -8.20 17.54 13.40
C GLY A 131 -6.83 17.37 12.75
N ARG A 132 -5.89 18.29 12.99
CA ARG A 132 -4.50 18.22 12.50
C ARG A 132 -3.77 16.99 13.02
N GLN A 133 -3.94 16.63 14.29
CA GLN A 133 -3.34 15.40 14.84
C GLN A 133 -3.85 14.15 14.13
N LEU A 134 -5.16 14.08 13.85
CA LEU A 134 -5.73 12.95 13.12
C LEU A 134 -5.29 12.96 11.65
N SER A 135 -5.22 14.11 10.98
CA SER A 135 -4.68 14.23 9.63
C SER A 135 -3.21 13.78 9.56
N ALA A 136 -2.39 14.18 10.52
CA ALA A 136 -1.01 13.71 10.68
C ALA A 136 -0.92 12.19 10.91
N LEU A 137 -1.83 11.62 11.69
CA LEU A 137 -1.92 10.17 11.90
C LEU A 137 -2.30 9.42 10.62
N MET A 138 -3.29 9.93 9.85
CA MET A 138 -3.70 9.32 8.58
C MET A 138 -2.57 9.38 7.53
N ASP A 139 -1.86 10.50 7.43
CA ASP A 139 -0.74 10.62 6.50
C ASP A 139 0.44 9.72 6.91
N LEU A 140 0.75 9.62 8.21
CA LEU A 140 1.73 8.66 8.72
C LEU A 140 1.31 7.21 8.44
N GLY A 141 0.02 6.89 8.61
CA GLY A 141 -0.55 5.61 8.22
C GLY A 141 -0.33 5.32 6.73
N THR A 142 -0.42 6.34 5.89
CA THR A 142 -0.16 6.22 4.44
C THR A 142 1.29 5.84 4.17
N VAL A 143 2.27 6.43 4.88
CA VAL A 143 3.69 6.04 4.78
C VAL A 143 3.87 4.56 5.08
N LEU A 144 3.22 4.05 6.13
CA LEU A 144 3.25 2.63 6.47
C LEU A 144 2.60 1.77 5.38
N VAL A 145 1.46 2.19 4.83
CA VAL A 145 0.79 1.45 3.74
C VAL A 145 1.66 1.41 2.48
N VAL A 146 2.35 2.50 2.13
CA VAL A 146 3.32 2.54 1.03
C VAL A 146 4.43 1.50 1.25
N TYR A 147 4.99 1.42 2.46
CA TYR A 147 5.96 0.39 2.82
C TYR A 147 5.40 -1.02 2.57
N LEU A 148 4.18 -1.29 3.04
CA LEU A 148 3.52 -2.60 2.94
C LEU A 148 3.24 -2.98 1.48
N ILE A 149 2.79 -2.04 0.65
CA ILE A 149 2.57 -2.25 -0.79
C ILE A 149 3.90 -2.60 -1.47
N ALA A 150 4.95 -1.82 -1.23
CA ALA A 150 6.26 -2.05 -1.83
C ALA A 150 6.88 -3.40 -1.37
N ALA A 151 6.72 -3.73 -0.08
CA ALA A 151 7.14 -5.03 0.49
C ALA A 151 6.41 -6.20 -0.16
N ARG A 152 5.11 -6.04 -0.41
CA ARG A 152 4.30 -7.03 -1.11
C ARG A 152 4.76 -7.18 -2.56
N LEU A 153 4.78 -6.11 -3.36
CA LEU A 153 5.07 -6.15 -4.80
C LEU A 153 6.49 -6.62 -5.12
N TYR A 154 7.51 -6.03 -4.47
CA TYR A 154 8.90 -6.24 -4.86
C TYR A 154 9.60 -7.34 -4.06
N ARG A 155 9.01 -7.78 -2.93
CA ARG A 155 9.62 -8.74 -2.00
C ARG A 155 11.06 -8.37 -1.60
N ASN A 156 11.38 -7.08 -1.61
CA ASN A 156 12.71 -6.54 -1.38
C ASN A 156 12.65 -5.40 -0.35
N ARG A 157 13.18 -5.67 0.85
CA ARG A 157 13.12 -4.73 1.99
C ARG A 157 13.81 -3.39 1.72
N ARG A 158 14.85 -3.36 0.88
CA ARG A 158 15.55 -2.10 0.54
C ARG A 158 14.64 -1.18 -0.27
N LEU A 159 13.94 -1.75 -1.25
CA LEU A 159 12.98 -0.99 -2.07
C LEU A 159 11.78 -0.54 -1.24
N SER A 160 11.30 -1.39 -0.32
CA SER A 160 10.22 -1.02 0.61
C SER A 160 10.61 0.13 1.53
N LEU A 161 11.80 0.06 2.15
CA LEU A 161 12.31 1.14 2.99
C LEU A 161 12.54 2.42 2.19
N LEU A 162 13.10 2.33 0.98
CA LEU A 162 13.30 3.49 0.13
C LEU A 162 11.97 4.15 -0.22
N ALA A 163 10.94 3.37 -0.58
CA ALA A 163 9.60 3.88 -0.87
C ALA A 163 9.00 4.58 0.37
N ALA A 164 9.11 3.95 1.54
CA ALA A 164 8.64 4.52 2.80
C ALA A 164 9.37 5.81 3.16
N ALA A 165 10.70 5.85 3.00
CA ALA A 165 11.50 7.05 3.23
C ALA A 165 11.08 8.17 2.27
N LEU A 166 10.99 7.91 0.97
CA LEU A 166 10.54 8.92 0.01
C LEU A 166 9.15 9.46 0.35
N ALA A 167 8.22 8.61 0.79
CA ALA A 167 6.90 9.05 1.27
C ALA A 167 6.99 9.86 2.58
N ALA A 168 7.81 9.43 3.54
CA ALA A 168 7.97 10.08 4.84
C ALA A 168 8.54 11.51 4.72
N PHE A 169 9.46 11.72 3.76
CA PHE A 169 10.15 12.99 3.50
C PHE A 169 9.47 13.84 2.41
N SER A 170 8.34 13.40 1.85
CA SER A 170 7.64 14.15 0.81
C SER A 170 7.02 15.42 1.37
N VAL A 171 7.39 16.58 0.80
CA VAL A 171 7.01 17.90 1.32
C VAL A 171 5.50 18.13 1.27
N LEU A 172 4.84 17.75 0.17
CA LEU A 172 3.41 18.01 0.00
C LEU A 172 2.54 17.21 1.00
N PRO A 173 2.73 15.89 1.19
CA PRO A 173 2.06 15.14 2.25
C PRO A 173 2.32 15.71 3.65
N ILE A 174 3.57 16.08 3.96
CA ILE A 174 3.89 16.73 5.25
C ILE A 174 3.11 18.04 5.39
N GLN A 175 3.04 18.87 4.34
CA GLN A 175 2.30 20.12 4.41
C GLN A 175 0.80 19.89 4.65
N LEU A 176 0.18 18.98 3.88
CA LEU A 176 -1.23 18.64 4.04
C LEU A 176 -1.54 18.01 5.40
N SER A 177 -0.58 17.34 6.03
CA SER A 177 -0.75 16.76 7.36
C SER A 177 -0.88 17.80 8.48
N HIS A 178 -0.46 19.04 8.25
CA HIS A 178 -0.58 20.16 9.20
C HIS A 178 -1.88 20.95 9.04
N PHE A 179 -2.78 20.47 8.19
CA PHE A 179 -4.13 21.02 8.06
C PHE A 179 -5.13 19.94 8.39
N PHE A 180 -6.18 20.32 9.12
CA PHE A 180 -7.36 19.47 9.24
C PHE A 180 -8.13 19.52 7.92
N THR A 181 -7.85 18.54 7.05
CA THR A 181 -8.58 18.34 5.78
C THR A 181 -8.94 16.87 5.59
N VAL A 182 -9.87 16.60 4.67
CA VAL A 182 -10.32 15.23 4.37
C VAL A 182 -9.39 14.48 3.40
N ASP A 183 -8.43 15.17 2.78
CA ASP A 183 -7.50 14.62 1.79
C ASP A 183 -6.61 13.54 2.39
N THR A 184 -6.06 13.79 3.58
CA THR A 184 -5.17 12.85 4.30
C THR A 184 -5.91 11.56 4.67
N PHE A 185 -7.16 11.66 5.11
CA PHE A 185 -8.03 10.51 5.39
C PHE A 185 -8.35 9.73 4.10
N THR A 186 -8.74 10.44 3.04
CA THR A 186 -9.10 9.85 1.75
C THR A 186 -7.90 9.12 1.14
N ASN A 187 -6.71 9.72 1.21
CA ASN A 187 -5.46 9.12 0.76
C ASN A 187 -5.14 7.85 1.56
N PHE A 188 -5.24 7.88 2.88
CA PHE A 188 -4.99 6.71 3.72
C PHE A 188 -5.92 5.54 3.38
N PHE A 189 -7.23 5.76 3.39
CA PHE A 189 -8.19 4.70 3.10
C PHE A 189 -8.12 4.23 1.65
N GLY A 190 -7.85 5.13 0.70
CA GLY A 190 -7.61 4.80 -0.71
C GLY A 190 -6.37 3.92 -0.90
N MET A 191 -5.26 4.29 -0.27
CA MET A 191 -4.03 3.49 -0.28
C MET A 191 -4.21 2.15 0.44
N LEU A 192 -4.99 2.11 1.53
CA LEU A 192 -5.31 0.87 2.22
C LEU A 192 -6.16 -0.07 1.35
N ALA A 193 -7.13 0.46 0.61
CA ALA A 193 -7.90 -0.29 -0.37
C ALA A 193 -6.98 -0.84 -1.48
N LEU A 194 -6.07 -0.02 -1.99
CA LEU A 194 -5.06 -0.45 -2.97
C LEU A 194 -4.16 -1.55 -2.40
N TYR A 195 -3.73 -1.43 -1.15
CA TYR A 195 -2.95 -2.48 -0.48
C TYR A 195 -3.68 -3.81 -0.44
N PHE A 196 -4.97 -3.82 -0.07
CA PHE A 196 -5.75 -5.05 -0.09
C PHE A 196 -5.93 -5.62 -1.50
N ALA A 197 -6.14 -4.76 -2.51
CA ALA A 197 -6.18 -5.19 -3.91
C ALA A 197 -4.85 -5.85 -4.35
N VAL A 198 -3.72 -5.22 -4.03
CA VAL A 198 -2.37 -5.77 -4.27
C VAL A 198 -2.14 -7.07 -3.50
N ARG A 199 -2.73 -7.23 -2.31
CA ARG A 199 -2.61 -8.46 -1.53
C ARG A 199 -3.34 -9.63 -2.19
N LEU A 200 -4.47 -9.38 -2.86
CA LEU A 200 -5.25 -10.39 -3.58
C LEU A 200 -4.56 -10.88 -4.87
N LEU A 201 -3.61 -10.13 -5.42
CA LEU A 201 -2.89 -10.53 -6.63
C LEU A 201 -2.16 -11.88 -6.42
N PRO A 202 -2.41 -12.90 -7.27
CA PRO A 202 -1.64 -14.13 -7.24
C PRO A 202 -0.19 -13.82 -7.59
N MET A 203 0.72 -14.09 -6.66
CA MET A 203 2.15 -14.02 -6.98
C MET A 203 2.61 -15.37 -7.50
N GLY A 204 2.23 -15.65 -8.75
CA GLY A 204 2.68 -16.82 -9.48
C GLY A 204 4.20 -16.82 -9.62
N ALA A 205 4.80 -17.99 -9.36
CA ALA A 205 6.15 -18.28 -9.81
C ALA A 205 6.21 -18.08 -11.33
N GLY A 206 7.25 -17.39 -11.81
CA GLY A 206 7.52 -17.30 -13.23
C GLY A 206 7.56 -18.70 -13.83
N ALA A 207 6.57 -19.02 -14.64
CA ALA A 207 6.63 -20.07 -15.62
C ALA A 207 5.94 -19.50 -16.86
N PHE A 208 6.67 -18.66 -17.58
CA PHE A 208 6.45 -18.62 -19.02
C PHE A 208 6.60 -20.07 -19.48
N PRO A 209 5.60 -20.68 -20.13
CA PRO A 209 5.80 -21.98 -20.73
C PRO A 209 6.94 -21.81 -21.72
N THR A 210 8.11 -22.37 -21.41
CA THR A 210 9.17 -22.55 -22.38
C THR A 210 8.57 -23.47 -23.42
N GLN A 211 8.16 -22.89 -24.55
CA GLN A 211 7.86 -23.63 -25.76
C GLN A 211 9.08 -24.53 -26.01
N PRO A 212 8.92 -25.87 -26.07
CA PRO A 212 10.07 -26.73 -26.28
C PRO A 212 10.71 -26.35 -27.62
N ALA A 213 11.96 -25.91 -27.55
CA ALA A 213 12.79 -25.64 -28.71
C ALA A 213 13.06 -26.97 -29.41
N GLY A 214 12.29 -27.27 -30.47
CA GLY A 214 12.45 -28.50 -31.22
C GLY A 214 11.30 -28.82 -32.16
N ALA A 215 10.99 -27.96 -33.11
CA ALA A 215 10.14 -28.32 -34.25
C ALA A 215 10.55 -27.56 -35.53
N ASN A 216 11.85 -27.54 -35.83
CA ASN A 216 12.33 -27.28 -37.19
C ASN A 216 12.99 -28.57 -37.69
N GLN A 217 12.19 -29.47 -38.27
CA GLN A 217 12.71 -30.47 -39.20
C GLN A 217 12.56 -29.90 -40.61
N PRO A 218 13.64 -29.79 -41.41
CA PRO A 218 13.52 -29.58 -42.84
C PRO A 218 13.21 -30.93 -43.49
N THR A 219 12.01 -31.10 -44.03
CA THR A 219 11.73 -32.21 -44.95
C THR A 219 12.15 -31.80 -46.35
N ASP A 220 13.32 -32.26 -46.76
CA ASP A 220 13.74 -32.28 -48.16
C ASP A 220 12.92 -33.32 -48.94
N GLY A 221 12.46 -32.93 -50.13
CA GLY A 221 12.41 -33.84 -51.29
C GLY A 221 11.07 -34.47 -51.72
N LEU A 222 10.54 -33.89 -52.80
CA LEU A 222 10.05 -34.56 -54.03
C LEU A 222 8.71 -35.33 -54.05
N ALA A 223 7.76 -34.71 -54.77
CA ALA A 223 7.11 -35.20 -56.00
C ALA A 223 5.58 -35.42 -56.01
N ASP A 224 5.03 -34.92 -57.12
CA ASP A 224 3.78 -35.23 -57.84
C ASP A 224 2.43 -34.62 -57.39
N GLY A 225 1.86 -33.78 -58.29
CA GLY A 225 0.53 -33.13 -58.18
C GLY A 225 -0.61 -33.98 -58.78
N PRO A 226 -1.64 -33.36 -59.39
CA PRO A 226 -2.56 -32.33 -58.88
C PRO A 226 -4.04 -32.78 -58.96
N ALA A 227 -4.95 -32.16 -58.19
CA ALA A 227 -6.42 -32.10 -58.36
C ALA A 227 -6.99 -31.48 -57.07
N ASP A 228 -7.51 -30.26 -57.06
CA ASP A 228 -8.83 -29.78 -57.52
C ASP A 228 -9.70 -29.38 -56.31
N GLU A 229 -10.57 -28.40 -56.55
CA GLU A 229 -11.77 -28.02 -55.79
C GLU A 229 -11.66 -27.16 -54.51
N GLN A 230 -11.90 -25.85 -54.75
CA GLN A 230 -13.02 -25.06 -54.21
C GLN A 230 -13.23 -24.95 -52.69
N GLY A 231 -13.14 -23.72 -52.20
CA GLY A 231 -13.57 -23.35 -50.85
C GLY A 231 -13.36 -21.87 -50.52
N ASP A 232 -14.29 -21.05 -51.01
CA ASP A 232 -14.64 -19.67 -50.67
C ASP A 232 -14.03 -19.05 -49.38
N LYS A 233 -13.36 -17.89 -49.53
CA LYS A 233 -13.00 -16.97 -48.44
C LYS A 233 -13.59 -15.59 -48.73
N PRO A 234 -14.44 -15.00 -47.85
CA PRO A 234 -14.83 -13.61 -48.02
C PRO A 234 -13.68 -12.67 -47.63
N ALA A 235 -13.45 -11.68 -48.49
CA ALA A 235 -12.43 -10.65 -48.34
C ALA A 235 -12.76 -9.68 -47.19
N VAL A 236 -11.80 -9.47 -46.29
CA VAL A 236 -11.84 -8.41 -45.27
C VAL A 236 -11.39 -7.09 -45.91
N LYS A 237 -12.25 -6.07 -45.89
CA LYS A 237 -11.92 -4.71 -46.32
C LYS A 237 -11.07 -4.02 -45.23
N PRO A 238 -10.04 -3.24 -45.58
CA PRO A 238 -9.22 -2.54 -44.61
C PRO A 238 -9.85 -1.18 -44.25
N GLY A 239 -10.00 -0.91 -42.94
CA GLY A 239 -10.27 0.44 -42.44
C GLY A 239 -11.34 0.54 -41.37
N GLU A 240 -11.16 -0.11 -40.22
CA GLU A 240 -11.80 0.33 -38.96
C GLU A 240 -10.79 0.13 -37.83
N ASP A 241 -10.40 1.24 -37.22
CA ASP A 241 -9.42 1.38 -36.15
C ASP A 241 -10.17 1.29 -34.80
N PRO A 242 -9.97 0.25 -33.96
CA PRO A 242 -10.78 0.08 -32.76
C PRO A 242 -10.06 0.64 -31.53
N LEU A 243 -9.79 1.95 -31.49
CA LEU A 243 -9.25 2.62 -30.31
C LEU A 243 -9.79 4.05 -30.12
N THR A 244 -11.07 4.17 -29.83
CA THR A 244 -11.62 5.33 -29.13
C THR A 244 -12.74 4.89 -28.20
N TYR A 245 -12.38 4.49 -26.98
CA TYR A 245 -13.11 4.77 -25.74
C TYR A 245 -12.12 4.52 -24.59
N TRP A 246 -11.75 5.62 -23.92
CA TRP A 246 -11.28 5.84 -22.54
C TRP A 246 -10.28 7.00 -22.53
#